data_AF-A0AAU6U201-F1
#
_entry.id   AF-A0AAU6U201-F1
#
_cell.length_a   1.000
_cell.length_b   1.000
_cell.length_c   1.000
_cell.angle_alpha   90.00
_cell.angle_beta   90.00
_cell.angle_gamma   90.00
#
_symmetry.space_group_name_H-M   'P 1'
#
loop_
_entity.id
_entity.type
_entity.pdbx_description
1 polymer ?
#
loop_
_entity_poly.entity_id
_entity_poly.type
_entity_poly.pdbx_seq_one_letter_code
_entity_poly.pdbx_strand_id
1 'polypeptide(L)'
;MELLIERALWQPHWSPVLQAWQQQGHCWKLLLCKESAPHLGQGADLWSGCPPDGILSASGLLAAWLDGDLSADPYVDPSRQILISASPSLLTLAKESGLLTLGPLGADLVLTADDDMGAVLKRLLARRLTMPLLRESALASPSGSPLVLRPLLADDEAEVVRHCSDEALSRYTLNIPHPYPPEGARDWLANSGRKGALGLGWSWAMTLPQGAEVAPLVGVISLHWNGELAWWVGVPWQNRGLATRAAQLVKSFAFDTLQLPALTARHMPGNLASGRVMAKLGMHYRGLRARTAQQPCEVSYWRLDRAIPLPEPVMQQLAPLLANERVAVAILHGADAQAGSGHDGSLQLTLFLDDKCIPTLPGAAPYDGALLDIVCHPLSQLEQVEPEQLHLLGGLLLKDRDEQGLACLLQLTSLLRQGPVLLTRTQRQQRLDWIDKMVRRTGLPAAGGRDGASVAGRYHQLWLLVELPELIDELAGRWHQGPELALARLEQDDAELFAAYGEAITAMTPVALQGVLRLLAARFPEPTLPFLDKGAQADRHFVE
;
A
#
# COMPACT_ATOMS: atom_id res chain seq x y z
N MET A 1 -7.52 11.36 -10.11
CA MET A 1 -6.11 11.09 -10.47
C MET A 1 -5.88 11.57 -11.88
N GLU A 2 -4.65 11.92 -12.24
CA GLU A 2 -4.30 12.32 -13.60
C GLU A 2 -3.26 11.35 -14.19
N LEU A 3 -3.55 10.80 -15.37
CA LEU A 3 -2.60 10.02 -16.17
C LEU A 3 -2.02 10.92 -17.27
N LEU A 4 -0.71 10.96 -17.41
CA LEU A 4 -0.02 11.60 -18.51
C LEU A 4 0.57 10.51 -19.40
N ILE A 5 0.07 10.34 -20.63
CA ILE A 5 0.46 9.22 -21.49
C ILE A 5 1.20 9.74 -22.71
N GLU A 6 2.45 9.32 -22.87
CA GLU A 6 3.21 9.58 -24.11
C GLU A 6 2.56 8.87 -25.30
N ARG A 7 2.30 9.63 -26.37
CA ARG A 7 1.61 9.12 -27.56
C ARG A 7 2.26 7.89 -28.16
N ALA A 8 3.58 7.77 -28.10
CA ALA A 8 4.33 6.64 -28.64
C ALA A 8 4.06 5.32 -27.89
N LEU A 9 3.66 5.40 -26.62
CA LEU A 9 3.36 4.22 -25.79
C LEU A 9 1.89 3.82 -25.83
N TRP A 10 0.99 4.76 -26.13
CA TRP A 10 -0.45 4.49 -26.15
C TRP A 10 -0.82 3.33 -27.08
N GLN A 11 -1.64 2.40 -26.57
CA GLN A 11 -2.15 1.25 -27.31
C GLN A 11 -3.68 1.30 -27.44
N PRO A 12 -4.27 0.90 -28.59
CA PRO A 12 -5.73 0.89 -28.77
C PRO A 12 -6.50 0.07 -27.73
N HIS A 13 -5.92 -1.03 -27.26
CA HIS A 13 -6.55 -1.93 -26.29
C HIS A 13 -6.63 -1.34 -24.88
N TRP A 14 -5.95 -0.23 -24.60
CA TRP A 14 -6.08 0.49 -23.32
C TRP A 14 -7.35 1.33 -23.23
N SER A 15 -8.06 1.55 -24.35
CA SER A 15 -9.24 2.43 -24.39
C SER A 15 -10.32 2.09 -23.35
N PRO A 16 -10.70 0.81 -23.13
CA PRO A 16 -11.70 0.47 -22.11
C PRO A 16 -11.26 0.81 -20.69
N VAL A 17 -9.97 0.64 -20.39
CA VAL A 17 -9.40 0.99 -19.08
C VAL A 17 -9.41 2.51 -18.88
N LEU A 18 -9.03 3.28 -19.90
CA LEU A 18 -9.08 4.75 -19.85
C LEU A 18 -10.51 5.29 -19.76
N GLN A 19 -11.47 4.64 -20.42
CA GLN A 19 -12.87 5.02 -20.33
C GLN A 19 -13.41 4.78 -18.91
N ALA A 20 -13.13 3.62 -18.32
CA ALA A 20 -13.48 3.33 -16.93
C ALA A 20 -12.79 4.30 -15.95
N TRP A 21 -11.53 4.65 -16.21
CA TRP A 21 -10.79 5.64 -15.44
C TRP A 21 -11.49 7.01 -15.45
N GLN A 22 -11.94 7.48 -16.62
CA GLN A 22 -12.72 8.72 -16.73
C GLN A 22 -14.07 8.65 -16.02
N GLN A 23 -14.78 7.52 -16.14
CA GLN A 23 -16.06 7.30 -15.44
C GLN A 23 -15.92 7.35 -13.91
N GLN A 24 -14.74 7.04 -13.37
CA GLN A 24 -14.41 7.18 -11.95
C GLN A 24 -14.04 8.63 -11.55
N GLY A 25 -14.24 9.61 -12.45
CA GLY A 25 -13.91 11.01 -12.21
C GLY A 25 -12.41 11.31 -12.25
N HIS A 26 -11.61 10.44 -12.86
CA HIS A 26 -10.20 10.69 -13.11
C HIS A 26 -9.99 11.29 -14.51
N CYS A 27 -8.82 11.85 -14.76
CA CYS A 27 -8.46 12.40 -16.06
C CYS A 27 -7.26 11.67 -16.65
N TRP A 28 -7.16 11.70 -17.97
CA TRP A 28 -5.93 11.36 -18.68
C TRP A 28 -5.65 12.37 -19.80
N LYS A 29 -4.39 12.76 -19.92
CA LYS A 29 -3.90 13.70 -20.92
C LYS A 29 -2.88 13.01 -21.82
N LEU A 30 -2.92 13.37 -23.09
CA LEU A 30 -1.98 12.90 -24.09
C LEU A 30 -0.75 13.81 -24.14
N LEU A 31 0.45 13.23 -24.06
CA LEU A 31 1.71 13.94 -24.25
C LEU A 31 2.21 13.73 -25.69
N LEU A 32 2.35 14.82 -26.43
CA LEU A 32 2.89 14.83 -27.79
C LEU A 32 4.35 15.27 -27.80
N CYS A 33 5.20 14.49 -28.46
CA CYS A 33 6.54 14.92 -28.83
C CYS A 33 6.47 15.94 -29.99
N LYS A 34 7.47 16.82 -30.10
CA LYS A 34 7.52 17.89 -31.13
C LYS A 34 7.31 17.38 -32.56
N GLU A 35 7.74 16.15 -32.83
CA GLU A 35 7.64 15.48 -34.14
C GLU A 35 6.22 14.99 -34.47
N SER A 36 5.34 14.87 -33.46
CA SER A 36 4.00 14.27 -33.59
C SER A 36 2.86 15.29 -33.68
N ALA A 37 3.13 16.56 -33.39
CA ALA A 37 2.15 17.65 -33.39
C ALA A 37 1.40 17.89 -34.73
N PRO A 38 2.03 17.77 -35.93
CA PRO A 38 1.34 18.06 -37.19
C PRO A 38 0.36 16.96 -37.67
N HIS A 39 0.31 15.79 -37.02
CA HIS A 39 -0.49 14.63 -37.46
C HIS A 39 -1.86 14.48 -36.77
N LEU A 40 -2.28 15.44 -35.94
CA LEU A 40 -3.56 15.42 -35.22
C LEU A 40 -4.80 15.32 -36.14
N GLY A 41 -4.72 15.85 -37.36
CA GLY A 41 -5.81 15.82 -38.34
C GLY A 41 -6.17 14.43 -38.89
N GLN A 42 -5.35 13.40 -38.67
CA GLN A 42 -5.62 12.00 -39.04
C GLN A 42 -5.86 11.09 -37.82
N GLY A 43 -5.76 11.62 -36.58
CA GLY A 43 -5.78 10.83 -35.35
C GLY A 43 -7.10 10.83 -34.57
N ALA A 44 -8.10 11.61 -34.99
CA ALA A 44 -9.39 11.72 -34.28
C ALA A 44 -10.12 10.37 -34.17
N ASP A 45 -9.92 9.46 -35.13
CA ASP A 45 -10.55 8.14 -35.13
C ASP A 45 -9.97 7.20 -34.07
N LEU A 46 -8.69 7.37 -33.69
CA LEU A 46 -7.99 6.47 -32.74
C LEU A 46 -8.57 6.54 -31.33
N TRP A 47 -9.14 7.69 -30.94
CA TRP A 47 -9.70 7.93 -29.61
C TRP A 47 -11.21 8.19 -29.64
N SER A 48 -11.87 7.89 -30.75
CA SER A 48 -13.30 8.13 -30.96
C SER A 48 -14.19 7.55 -29.86
N GLY A 49 -13.77 6.46 -29.20
CA GLY A 49 -14.47 5.86 -28.06
C GLY A 49 -14.06 6.37 -26.67
N CYS A 50 -12.94 7.09 -26.55
CA CYS A 50 -12.39 7.57 -25.29
C CYS A 50 -11.38 8.70 -25.56
N PRO A 51 -11.82 9.95 -25.82
CA PRO A 51 -10.91 11.05 -26.11
C PRO A 51 -10.10 11.48 -24.87
N PRO A 52 -8.86 11.97 -25.03
CA PRO A 52 -8.09 12.54 -23.93
C PRO A 52 -8.73 13.81 -23.40
N ASP A 53 -8.65 14.02 -22.08
CA ASP A 53 -9.17 15.22 -21.40
C ASP A 53 -8.33 16.48 -21.70
N GLY A 54 -7.11 16.29 -22.22
CA GLY A 54 -6.24 17.36 -22.65
C GLY A 54 -5.04 16.83 -23.44
N ILE A 55 -4.43 17.71 -24.23
CA ILE A 55 -3.22 17.42 -25.00
C ILE A 55 -2.14 18.39 -24.56
N LEU A 56 -0.98 17.85 -24.15
CA LEU A 56 0.17 18.64 -23.73
C LEU A 56 1.37 18.38 -24.64
N SER A 57 2.25 19.37 -24.72
CA SER A 57 3.56 19.22 -25.36
C SER A 57 4.54 18.60 -24.37
N ALA A 58 5.16 17.47 -24.72
CA ALA A 58 6.21 16.85 -23.92
C ALA A 58 7.40 17.79 -23.69
N SER A 59 7.79 18.57 -24.71
CA SER A 59 8.84 19.59 -24.56
C SER A 59 8.39 20.79 -23.73
N GLY A 60 7.09 21.13 -23.77
CA GLY A 60 6.54 22.19 -22.93
C GLY A 60 6.52 21.78 -21.45
N LEU A 61 6.08 20.54 -21.17
CA LEU A 61 6.11 19.96 -19.83
C LEU A 61 7.54 19.87 -19.28
N LEU A 62 8.49 19.44 -20.11
CA LEU A 62 9.90 19.38 -19.76
C LEU A 62 10.46 20.78 -19.40
N ALA A 63 10.16 21.79 -20.22
CA ALA A 63 10.60 23.16 -19.96
C ALA A 63 10.00 23.70 -18.64
N ALA A 64 8.71 23.47 -18.43
CA ALA A 64 8.01 23.88 -17.21
C ALA A 64 8.66 23.28 -15.94
N TRP A 65 8.99 21.99 -15.97
CA TRP A 65 9.69 21.33 -14.86
C TRP A 65 11.12 21.85 -14.62
N LEU A 66 11.85 22.18 -15.69
CA LEU A 66 13.19 22.76 -15.58
C LEU A 66 13.17 24.19 -15.01
N ASP A 67 12.15 24.97 -15.37
CA ASP A 67 11.97 26.35 -14.91
C ASP A 67 11.35 26.44 -13.50
N GLY A 68 11.02 25.29 -12.89
CA GLY A 68 10.36 25.22 -11.57
C GLY A 68 8.88 25.64 -11.59
N ASP A 69 8.32 25.89 -12.78
CA ASP A 69 6.92 26.19 -13.00
C ASP A 69 6.18 24.86 -13.20
N LEU A 70 5.72 24.23 -12.12
CA LEU A 70 5.01 22.94 -12.14
C LEU A 70 3.58 23.03 -12.75
N SER A 71 3.38 23.99 -13.66
CA SER A 71 2.15 24.54 -14.23
C SER A 71 1.53 25.65 -13.37
N ALA A 72 0.93 26.63 -14.04
CA ALA A 72 0.17 27.76 -13.49
C ALA A 72 -1.05 27.38 -12.61
N ASP A 73 -1.16 26.12 -12.19
CA ASP A 73 -2.14 25.63 -11.24
C ASP A 73 -1.42 25.08 -9.99
N PRO A 74 -1.19 25.91 -8.95
CA PRO A 74 -0.53 25.51 -7.70
C PRO A 74 -1.28 24.40 -6.92
N TYR A 75 -2.38 23.87 -7.46
CA TYR A 75 -3.24 22.85 -6.85
C TYR A 75 -3.03 21.42 -7.38
N VAL A 76 -2.09 21.18 -8.29
CA VAL A 76 -1.84 19.81 -8.78
C VAL A 76 -0.86 19.06 -7.86
N ASP A 77 -1.41 18.34 -6.89
CA ASP A 77 -0.70 17.42 -6.01
C ASP A 77 0.05 16.33 -6.84
N PRO A 78 1.40 16.33 -6.88
CA PRO A 78 2.18 15.36 -7.66
C PRO A 78 1.92 13.91 -7.26
N SER A 79 1.48 13.67 -6.01
CA SER A 79 1.09 12.33 -5.56
C SER A 79 -0.15 11.81 -6.30
N ARG A 80 -0.87 12.68 -7.02
CA ARG A 80 -2.07 12.36 -7.81
C ARG A 80 -1.82 12.23 -9.31
N GLN A 81 -0.57 12.28 -9.73
CA GLN A 81 -0.16 12.17 -11.13
C GLN A 81 0.65 10.90 -11.39
N ILE A 82 0.40 10.28 -12.54
CA ILE A 82 1.17 9.14 -13.05
C ILE A 82 1.60 9.46 -14.46
N LEU A 83 2.91 9.46 -14.70
CA LEU A 83 3.50 9.61 -16.02
C LEU A 83 3.78 8.24 -16.64
N ILE A 84 3.28 8.01 -17.85
CA ILE A 84 3.62 6.87 -18.70
C ILE A 84 4.51 7.38 -19.84
N SER A 85 5.81 7.10 -19.78
CA SER A 85 6.79 7.61 -20.77
C SER A 85 7.94 6.64 -21.02
N ALA A 86 8.51 6.71 -22.23
CA ALA A 86 9.75 6.03 -22.58
C ALA A 86 10.97 6.95 -22.51
N SER A 87 10.75 8.27 -22.36
CA SER A 87 11.81 9.29 -22.34
C SER A 87 12.55 9.29 -21.00
N PRO A 88 13.85 8.98 -20.96
CA PRO A 88 14.63 9.00 -19.72
C PRO A 88 14.61 10.37 -19.04
N SER A 89 14.62 11.46 -19.81
CA SER A 89 14.59 12.83 -19.26
C SER A 89 13.26 13.16 -18.59
N LEU A 90 12.14 12.79 -19.21
CA LEU A 90 10.82 12.99 -18.59
C LEU A 90 10.66 12.12 -17.35
N LEU A 91 11.09 10.86 -17.40
CA LEU A 91 11.01 9.95 -16.26
C LEU A 91 11.86 10.42 -15.07
N THR A 92 13.05 10.96 -15.34
CA THR A 92 13.95 11.50 -14.31
C THR A 92 13.33 12.71 -13.64
N LEU A 93 12.90 13.71 -14.42
CA LEU A 93 12.31 14.93 -13.87
C LEU A 93 10.94 14.68 -13.22
N ALA A 94 10.12 13.78 -13.76
CA ALA A 94 8.87 13.39 -13.12
C ALA A 94 9.10 12.79 -11.73
N LYS A 95 10.13 11.96 -11.60
CA LYS A 95 10.52 11.37 -10.32
C LYS A 95 11.02 12.44 -9.34
N GLU A 96 11.83 13.39 -9.80
CA GLU A 96 12.31 14.52 -9.01
C GLU A 96 11.17 15.43 -8.55
N SER A 97 10.16 15.62 -9.40
CA SER A 97 8.92 16.34 -9.09
C SER A 97 7.90 15.52 -8.28
N GLY A 98 8.21 14.26 -7.93
CA GLY A 98 7.40 13.42 -7.05
C GLY A 98 6.25 12.66 -7.72
N LEU A 99 6.14 12.71 -9.05
CA LEU A 99 5.16 11.94 -9.81
C LEU A 99 5.49 10.45 -9.77
N LEU A 100 4.48 9.60 -9.89
CA LEU A 100 4.67 8.18 -10.17
C LEU A 100 4.99 7.97 -11.65
N THR A 101 5.84 7.00 -11.98
CA THR A 101 6.32 6.76 -13.34
C THR A 101 6.18 5.30 -13.76
N LEU A 102 5.55 5.11 -14.92
CA LEU A 102 5.36 3.85 -15.63
C LEU A 102 6.00 3.93 -17.01
N GLY A 103 6.29 2.77 -17.59
CA GLY A 103 6.80 2.64 -18.96
C GLY A 103 7.91 1.58 -19.02
N PRO A 104 8.56 1.42 -20.20
CA PRO A 104 9.63 0.43 -20.36
C PRO A 104 10.81 0.64 -19.41
N LEU A 105 11.04 1.91 -19.02
CA LEU A 105 12.07 2.35 -18.09
C LEU A 105 11.47 3.04 -16.85
N GLY A 106 10.18 2.81 -16.58
CA GLY A 106 9.47 3.41 -15.45
C GLY A 106 10.13 3.04 -14.11
N ALA A 107 10.23 4.00 -13.19
CA ALA A 107 10.91 3.77 -11.92
C ALA A 107 10.04 3.02 -10.89
N ASP A 108 8.72 3.00 -11.06
CA ASP A 108 7.79 2.39 -10.08
C ASP A 108 7.27 1.02 -10.50
N LEU A 109 6.84 0.91 -11.75
CA LEU A 109 6.49 -0.35 -12.40
C LEU A 109 6.84 -0.25 -13.88
N VAL A 110 7.27 -1.39 -14.42
CA VAL A 110 7.44 -1.56 -15.86
C VAL A 110 6.05 -1.64 -16.50
N LEU A 111 5.88 -0.97 -17.63
CA LEU A 111 4.72 -1.09 -18.50
C LEU A 111 5.19 -1.14 -19.95
N THR A 112 4.86 -2.23 -20.63
CA THR A 112 5.13 -2.50 -22.03
C THR A 112 3.82 -2.50 -22.83
N ALA A 113 3.93 -2.62 -24.15
CA ALA A 113 2.77 -2.64 -25.04
C ALA A 113 1.89 -3.89 -24.86
N ASP A 114 2.42 -4.98 -24.29
CA ASP A 114 1.70 -6.25 -24.12
C ASP A 114 1.15 -6.44 -22.70
N ASP A 115 1.43 -5.50 -21.80
CA ASP A 115 0.99 -5.55 -20.41
C ASP A 115 -0.47 -5.08 -20.25
N ASP A 116 -1.16 -5.67 -19.28
CA ASP A 116 -2.47 -5.22 -18.83
C ASP A 116 -2.31 -3.94 -17.99
N MET A 117 -2.60 -2.80 -18.62
CA MET A 117 -2.51 -1.49 -17.98
C MET A 117 -3.43 -1.39 -16.75
N GLY A 118 -4.60 -2.02 -16.78
CA GLY A 118 -5.52 -2.03 -15.65
C GLY A 118 -4.94 -2.73 -14.43
N ALA A 119 -4.29 -3.89 -14.61
CA ALA A 119 -3.60 -4.60 -13.55
C ALA A 119 -2.39 -3.82 -13.01
N VAL A 120 -1.58 -3.20 -13.89
CA VAL A 120 -0.44 -2.36 -13.48
C VAL A 120 -0.91 -1.16 -12.66
N LEU A 121 -1.96 -0.45 -13.12
CA LEU A 121 -2.52 0.70 -12.40
C LEU A 121 -3.10 0.27 -11.04
N LYS A 122 -3.87 -0.83 -11.00
CA LYS A 122 -4.40 -1.37 -9.73
C LYS A 122 -3.27 -1.76 -8.77
N ARG A 123 -2.22 -2.42 -9.27
CA ARG A 123 -1.03 -2.78 -8.48
C ARG A 123 -0.36 -1.54 -7.90
N LEU A 124 -0.14 -0.51 -8.71
CA LEU A 124 0.46 0.73 -8.29
C LEU A 124 -0.39 1.44 -7.23
N LEU A 125 -1.69 1.57 -7.48
CA LEU A 125 -2.63 2.27 -6.60
C LEU A 125 -2.89 1.50 -5.30
N ALA A 126 -2.84 0.16 -5.31
CA ALA A 126 -2.94 -0.65 -4.10
C ALA A 126 -1.75 -0.43 -3.15
N ARG A 127 -0.59 0.02 -3.66
CA ARG A 127 0.55 0.43 -2.81
C ARG A 127 0.36 1.81 -2.19
N ARG A 128 -0.61 2.58 -2.68
CA ARG A 128 -0.78 3.98 -2.30
C ARG A 128 -1.39 4.07 -0.91
N LEU A 129 -0.62 4.63 0.01
CA LEU A 129 -1.09 4.87 1.36
C LEU A 129 -1.64 6.28 1.45
N THR A 130 -2.83 6.39 2.04
CA THR A 130 -3.36 7.69 2.41
C THR A 130 -2.52 8.22 3.57
N MET A 131 -2.15 9.49 3.50
CA MET A 131 -1.49 10.18 4.60
C MET A 131 -2.56 10.70 5.54
N PRO A 132 -2.81 10.05 6.70
CA PRO A 132 -3.86 10.50 7.59
C PRO A 132 -3.48 11.82 8.28
N LEU A 133 -4.49 12.62 8.60
CA LEU A 133 -4.34 13.74 9.51
C LEU A 133 -4.39 13.21 10.94
N LEU A 134 -3.28 13.29 11.69
CA LEU A 134 -3.25 12.88 13.10
C LEU A 134 -3.36 14.12 13.98
N ARG A 135 -4.27 14.10 14.96
CA ARG A 135 -4.50 15.22 15.87
C ARG A 135 -4.38 14.77 17.30
N GLU A 136 -3.64 15.55 18.09
CA GLU A 136 -3.65 15.38 19.52
C GLU A 136 -5.01 15.81 20.10
N SER A 137 -5.53 15.02 21.05
CA SER A 137 -6.72 15.40 21.79
C SER A 137 -6.48 16.70 22.56
N ALA A 138 -7.44 17.64 22.48
CA ALA A 138 -7.36 18.92 23.19
C ALA A 138 -7.22 18.75 24.72
N LEU A 139 -7.76 17.67 25.28
CA LEU A 139 -7.65 17.32 26.70
C LEU A 139 -6.26 16.81 27.10
N ALA A 140 -5.49 16.30 26.15
CA ALA A 140 -4.14 15.75 26.37
C ALA A 140 -3.04 16.80 26.14
N SER A 141 -3.39 18.03 25.75
CA SER A 141 -2.45 19.04 25.29
C SER A 141 -1.89 19.87 26.45
N PRO A 142 -0.58 19.76 26.80
CA PRO A 142 -0.03 20.41 27.99
C PRO A 142 0.06 21.95 27.88
N SER A 143 -0.06 22.48 26.66
CA SER A 143 0.25 23.88 26.31
C SER A 143 -0.94 24.66 25.73
N GLY A 144 -2.16 24.12 25.77
CA GLY A 144 -3.39 24.76 25.27
C GLY A 144 -3.60 24.71 23.74
N SER A 145 -2.54 24.52 22.93
CA SER A 145 -2.66 24.30 21.47
C SER A 145 -2.41 22.83 21.10
N PRO A 146 -3.40 22.13 20.50
CA PRO A 146 -3.25 20.74 20.06
C PRO A 146 -2.25 20.63 18.92
N LEU A 147 -1.35 19.65 19.00
CA LEU A 147 -0.44 19.33 17.91
C LEU A 147 -1.21 18.65 16.77
N VAL A 148 -0.98 19.09 15.55
CA VAL A 148 -1.54 18.49 14.35
C VAL A 148 -0.41 18.00 13.45
N LEU A 149 -0.51 16.75 13.00
CA LEU A 149 0.36 16.14 12.01
C LEU A 149 -0.41 16.05 10.70
N ARG A 150 -0.05 16.89 9.73
CA ARG A 150 -0.68 16.92 8.41
C ARG A 150 0.29 16.44 7.32
N PRO A 151 -0.20 16.04 6.15
CA PRO A 151 0.66 15.84 4.98
C PRO A 151 1.53 17.08 4.73
N LEU A 152 2.75 16.85 4.25
CA LEU A 152 3.62 17.90 3.75
C LEU A 152 3.02 18.52 2.48
N LEU A 153 3.19 19.82 2.32
CA LEU A 153 2.73 20.60 1.18
C LEU A 153 3.93 21.24 0.47
N ALA A 154 3.77 21.61 -0.81
CA ALA A 154 4.80 22.35 -1.53
C ALA A 154 5.16 23.67 -0.81
N ASP A 155 4.15 24.38 -0.30
CA ASP A 155 4.31 25.64 0.45
C ASP A 155 5.12 25.51 1.76
N ASP A 156 5.38 24.28 2.24
CA ASP A 156 6.25 24.07 3.40
C ASP A 156 7.74 24.33 3.09
N GLU A 157 8.10 24.45 1.81
CA GLU A 157 9.49 24.59 1.35
C GLU A 157 10.25 25.71 2.09
N ALA A 158 9.65 26.90 2.19
CA ALA A 158 10.29 28.05 2.83
C ALA A 158 10.61 27.79 4.31
N GLU A 159 9.70 27.14 5.03
CA GLU A 159 9.91 26.78 6.45
C GLU A 159 10.94 25.66 6.60
N VAL A 160 10.94 24.66 5.70
CA VAL A 160 11.96 23.61 5.67
C VAL A 160 13.34 24.22 5.44
N VAL A 161 13.52 25.08 4.44
CA VAL A 161 14.80 25.77 4.19
C VAL A 161 15.21 26.58 5.42
N ARG A 162 14.29 27.34 6.01
CA ARG A 162 14.55 28.19 7.17
C ARG A 162 15.07 27.40 8.37
N HIS A 163 14.43 26.29 8.72
CA HIS A 163 14.84 25.46 9.87
C HIS A 163 16.06 24.60 9.57
N CYS A 164 16.14 23.98 8.38
CA CYS A 164 17.22 23.07 8.01
C CYS A 164 18.54 23.78 7.69
N SER A 165 18.50 25.09 7.40
CA SER A 165 19.71 25.91 7.23
C SER A 165 20.40 26.24 8.56
N ASP A 166 19.74 26.05 9.70
CA ASP A 166 20.32 26.29 11.03
C ASP A 166 21.35 25.19 11.37
N GLU A 167 22.60 25.58 11.58
CA GLU A 167 23.69 24.67 11.93
C GLU A 167 23.40 23.87 13.22
N ALA A 168 22.70 24.47 14.18
CA ALA A 168 22.37 23.80 15.43
C ALA A 168 21.41 22.62 15.22
N LEU A 169 20.56 22.69 14.20
CA LEU A 169 19.69 21.58 13.80
C LEU A 169 20.49 20.54 13.00
N SER A 170 21.21 20.96 11.96
CA SER A 170 21.90 20.04 11.04
C SER A 170 22.99 19.21 11.74
N ARG A 171 23.71 19.80 12.72
CA ARG A 171 24.82 19.19 13.48
C ARG A 171 24.51 17.78 14.03
N TYR A 172 23.28 17.53 14.45
CA TYR A 172 22.87 16.27 15.08
C TYR A 172 21.90 15.44 14.25
N THR A 173 21.77 15.79 12.98
CA THR A 173 20.89 15.09 12.05
C THR A 173 21.70 14.29 11.05
N LEU A 174 21.18 13.12 10.74
CA LEU A 174 21.92 12.13 9.97
C LEU A 174 21.93 12.40 8.47
N ASN A 175 20.95 13.16 7.97
CA ASN A 175 20.65 13.30 6.54
C ASN A 175 20.33 14.76 6.14
N ILE A 176 20.49 15.76 7.02
CA ILE A 176 20.27 17.17 6.68
C ILE A 176 21.65 17.81 6.46
N PRO A 177 21.98 18.21 5.22
CA PRO A 177 23.28 18.80 4.90
C PRO A 177 23.41 20.22 5.49
N HIS A 178 24.65 20.64 5.72
CA HIS A 178 24.97 22.02 6.04
C HIS A 178 26.23 22.47 5.28
N PRO A 179 26.18 23.62 4.56
CA PRO A 179 25.00 24.45 4.29
C PRO A 179 23.86 23.70 3.59
N TYR A 180 22.62 24.13 3.80
CA TYR A 180 21.47 23.49 3.17
C TYR A 180 21.39 23.89 1.68
N PRO A 181 21.25 22.94 0.74
CA PRO A 181 21.31 23.25 -0.68
C PRO A 181 20.05 23.99 -1.16
N PRO A 182 20.18 24.89 -2.17
CA PRO A 182 19.07 25.72 -2.65
C PRO A 182 17.81 24.94 -3.04
N GLU A 183 17.94 23.80 -3.74
CA GLU A 183 16.83 22.95 -4.17
C GLU A 183 16.51 21.79 -3.20
N GLY A 184 17.24 21.72 -2.07
CA GLY A 184 17.19 20.55 -1.19
C GLY A 184 15.83 20.29 -0.55
N ALA A 185 15.10 21.37 -0.24
CA ALA A 185 13.77 21.27 0.37
C ALA A 185 12.73 20.80 -0.66
N ARG A 186 12.74 21.37 -1.86
CA ARG A 186 11.87 20.99 -2.97
C ARG A 186 12.01 19.50 -3.30
N ASP A 187 13.23 19.04 -3.52
CA ASP A 187 13.53 17.64 -3.86
C ASP A 187 13.13 16.68 -2.74
N TRP A 188 13.38 17.08 -1.48
CA TRP A 188 13.02 16.27 -0.32
C TRP A 188 11.50 16.19 -0.11
N LEU A 189 10.76 17.28 -0.33
CA LEU A 189 9.30 17.32 -0.26
C LEU A 189 8.68 16.44 -1.35
N ALA A 190 9.13 16.58 -2.59
CA ALA A 190 8.67 15.78 -3.72
C ALA A 190 8.94 14.27 -3.49
N ASN A 191 10.15 13.91 -3.06
CA ASN A 191 10.50 12.53 -2.73
C ASN A 191 9.71 12.00 -1.52
N SER A 192 9.37 12.84 -0.55
CA SER A 192 8.53 12.45 0.60
C SER A 192 7.10 12.14 0.16
N GLY A 193 6.51 13.00 -0.69
CA GLY A 193 5.20 12.75 -1.30
C GLY A 193 5.19 11.46 -2.13
N ARG A 194 6.21 11.25 -2.94
CA ARG A 194 6.39 10.02 -3.74
C ARG A 194 6.53 8.77 -2.87
N LYS A 195 7.31 8.81 -1.78
CA LYS A 195 7.42 7.70 -0.83
C LYS A 195 6.07 7.38 -0.18
N GLY A 196 5.28 8.39 0.18
CA GLY A 196 3.91 8.22 0.65
C GLY A 196 3.04 7.53 -0.41
N ALA A 197 3.11 8.00 -1.65
CA ALA A 197 2.34 7.44 -2.76
C ALA A 197 2.70 5.98 -3.10
N LEU A 198 3.91 5.54 -2.76
CA LEU A 198 4.39 4.16 -2.96
C LEU A 198 4.30 3.28 -1.71
N GLY A 199 3.84 3.84 -0.60
CA GLY A 199 3.80 3.13 0.68
C GLY A 199 5.18 2.81 1.27
N LEU A 200 6.19 3.60 0.91
CA LEU A 200 7.57 3.49 1.37
C LEU A 200 7.85 4.32 2.64
N GLY A 201 6.93 5.17 3.03
CA GLY A 201 6.97 5.90 4.29
C GLY A 201 5.95 7.03 4.35
N TRP A 202 5.74 7.54 5.55
CA TRP A 202 4.82 8.62 5.85
C TRP A 202 5.58 9.76 6.47
N SER A 203 5.48 10.96 5.90
CA SER A 203 6.12 12.16 6.45
C SER A 203 5.05 13.21 6.72
N TRP A 204 4.99 13.67 7.98
CA TRP A 204 4.04 14.69 8.41
C TRP A 204 4.76 15.98 8.79
N ALA A 205 4.17 17.10 8.37
CA ALA A 205 4.45 18.40 8.95
C ALA A 205 3.83 18.47 10.36
N MET A 206 4.62 18.89 11.34
CA MET A 206 4.15 19.27 12.66
C MET A 206 3.65 20.71 12.63
N THR A 207 2.42 20.95 13.05
CA THR A 207 1.85 22.31 13.13
C THR A 207 1.12 22.54 14.46
N LEU A 208 1.06 23.81 14.88
CA LEU A 208 0.40 24.26 16.10
C LEU A 208 -0.70 25.28 15.75
N PRO A 209 -1.89 24.82 15.31
CA PRO A 209 -3.01 25.71 14.99
C PRO A 209 -3.43 26.60 16.17
N GLN A 210 -3.56 27.90 15.89
CA GLN A 210 -4.11 28.91 16.78
C GLN A 210 -5.19 29.69 16.02
N GLY A 211 -6.46 29.42 16.30
CA GLY A 211 -7.58 30.06 15.59
C GLY A 211 -7.72 29.58 14.14
N ALA A 212 -8.04 30.50 13.22
CA ALA A 212 -8.34 30.21 11.82
C ALA A 212 -7.13 30.37 10.87
N GLU A 213 -5.97 30.78 11.37
CA GLU A 213 -4.77 30.95 10.54
C GLU A 213 -4.11 29.61 10.20
N VAL A 214 -3.45 29.56 9.04
CA VAL A 214 -2.63 28.41 8.64
C VAL A 214 -1.43 28.34 9.59
N ALA A 215 -1.38 27.31 10.42
CA ALA A 215 -0.25 27.15 11.32
C ALA A 215 1.03 26.81 10.55
N PRO A 216 2.13 27.55 10.82
CA PRO A 216 3.41 27.29 10.18
C PRO A 216 3.95 25.92 10.59
N LEU A 217 4.80 25.37 9.72
CA LEU A 217 5.54 24.15 10.01
C LEU A 217 6.57 24.42 11.12
N VAL A 218 6.52 23.63 12.19
CA VAL A 218 7.45 23.73 13.33
C VAL A 218 8.45 22.57 13.40
N GLY A 219 8.24 21.54 12.58
CA GLY A 219 9.04 20.32 12.55
C GLY A 219 8.45 19.29 11.60
N VAL A 220 9.14 18.16 11.47
CA VAL A 220 8.69 17.00 10.67
C VAL A 220 8.91 15.73 11.46
N ILE A 221 7.98 14.80 11.33
CA ILE A 221 8.17 13.40 11.72
C ILE A 221 7.89 12.49 10.54
N SER A 222 8.74 11.49 10.37
CA SER A 222 8.63 10.48 9.32
C SER A 222 8.61 9.08 9.95
N LEU A 223 7.76 8.22 9.40
CA LEU A 223 7.74 6.79 9.63
C LEU A 223 8.11 6.10 8.33
N HIS A 224 9.19 5.33 8.33
CA HIS A 224 9.57 4.53 7.17
C HIS A 224 8.75 3.23 7.13
N TRP A 225 8.64 2.62 5.95
CA TRP A 225 7.91 1.36 5.75
C TRP A 225 8.38 0.23 6.66
N ASN A 226 9.63 0.28 7.10
CA ASN A 226 10.27 -0.70 7.96
C ASN A 226 10.09 -0.41 9.47
N GLY A 227 9.26 0.57 9.82
CA GLY A 227 9.03 0.97 11.20
C GLY A 227 10.06 1.96 11.77
N GLU A 228 11.02 2.43 10.97
CA GLU A 228 12.00 3.43 11.46
C GLU A 228 11.36 4.82 11.58
N LEU A 229 11.37 5.39 12.77
CA LEU A 229 11.01 6.78 13.04
C LEU A 229 12.21 7.71 12.88
N ALA A 230 11.95 8.85 12.24
CA ALA A 230 12.87 9.97 12.15
C ALA A 230 12.12 11.28 12.40
N TRP A 231 12.77 12.27 13.00
CA TRP A 231 12.15 13.58 13.23
C TRP A 231 13.18 14.69 13.34
N TRP A 232 12.70 15.91 13.14
CA TRP A 232 13.38 17.12 13.55
C TRP A 232 12.33 18.16 13.99
N VAL A 233 12.77 19.08 14.85
CA VAL A 233 11.97 20.21 15.32
C VAL A 233 12.84 21.45 15.15
N GLY A 234 12.28 22.50 14.53
CA GLY A 234 12.99 23.75 14.31
C GLY A 234 13.55 24.31 15.62
N VAL A 235 14.76 24.87 15.59
CA VAL A 235 15.50 25.32 16.79
C VAL A 235 14.66 26.17 17.75
N PRO A 236 13.84 27.15 17.29
CA PRO A 236 12.99 27.95 18.18
C PRO A 236 11.91 27.17 18.94
N TRP A 237 11.56 25.97 18.45
CA TRP A 237 10.47 25.13 18.93
C TRP A 237 10.94 23.91 19.75
N GLN A 238 12.25 23.69 19.83
CA GLN A 238 12.84 22.59 20.60
C GLN A 238 12.58 22.74 22.12
N ASN A 239 12.77 21.64 22.86
CA ASN A 239 12.55 21.56 24.31
C ASN A 239 11.11 21.81 24.79
N ARG A 240 10.13 21.85 23.88
CA ARG A 240 8.69 21.98 24.19
C ARG A 240 7.91 20.65 24.16
N GLY A 241 8.61 19.52 24.04
CA GLY A 241 8.00 18.18 23.98
C GLY A 241 7.32 17.82 22.65
N LEU A 242 7.42 18.65 21.61
CA LEU A 242 6.74 18.45 20.32
C LEU A 242 7.10 17.13 19.65
N ALA A 243 8.39 16.76 19.61
CA ALA A 243 8.82 15.49 19.04
C ALA A 243 8.23 14.28 19.76
N THR A 244 8.13 14.32 21.10
CA THR A 244 7.50 13.26 21.88
C THR A 244 6.01 13.16 21.60
N ARG A 245 5.30 14.30 21.58
CA ARG A 245 3.87 14.36 21.26
C ARG A 245 3.58 13.80 19.86
N ALA A 246 4.38 14.20 18.87
CA ALA A 246 4.28 13.68 17.51
C ALA A 246 4.54 12.18 17.43
N ALA A 247 5.61 11.70 18.08
CA ALA A 247 5.99 10.29 18.07
C ALA A 247 4.93 9.40 18.72
N GLN A 248 4.20 9.89 19.73
CA GLN A 248 3.07 9.16 20.33
C GLN A 248 1.90 8.98 19.33
N LEU A 249 1.55 10.03 18.58
CA LEU A 249 0.52 9.95 17.54
C LEU A 249 0.91 8.96 16.44
N VAL A 250 2.17 9.04 15.97
CA VAL A 250 2.68 8.13 14.94
C VAL A 250 2.79 6.70 15.46
N LYS A 251 3.10 6.50 16.76
CA LYS A 251 3.11 5.17 17.38
C LYS A 251 1.73 4.51 17.31
N SER A 252 0.67 5.23 17.72
CA SER A 252 -0.69 4.71 17.60
C SER A 252 -1.03 4.37 16.16
N PHE A 253 -0.74 5.25 15.20
CA PHE A 253 -0.94 4.95 13.79
C PHE A 253 -0.17 3.70 13.32
N ALA A 254 1.11 3.57 13.72
CA ALA A 254 1.96 2.45 13.34
C ALA A 254 1.48 1.09 13.88
N PHE A 255 1.00 1.05 15.12
CA PHE A 255 0.57 -0.20 15.75
C PHE A 255 -0.91 -0.51 15.53
N ASP A 256 -1.77 0.50 15.62
CA ASP A 256 -3.23 0.33 15.58
C ASP A 256 -3.74 0.28 14.14
N THR A 257 -3.12 1.02 13.21
CA THR A 257 -3.54 1.07 11.80
C THR A 257 -2.66 0.22 10.90
N LEU A 258 -1.33 0.34 11.01
CA LEU A 258 -0.41 -0.40 10.14
C LEU A 258 -0.03 -1.77 10.68
N GLN A 259 -0.36 -2.08 11.93
CA GLN A 259 -0.02 -3.35 12.60
C GLN A 259 1.47 -3.70 12.49
N LEU A 260 2.35 -2.68 12.46
CA LEU A 260 3.79 -2.91 12.36
C LEU A 260 4.27 -3.71 13.58
N PRO A 261 5.16 -4.69 13.41
CA PRO A 261 5.61 -5.55 14.50
C PRO A 261 6.44 -4.78 15.54
N ALA A 262 7.14 -3.74 15.12
CA ALA A 262 7.94 -2.89 15.97
C ALA A 262 8.15 -1.51 15.34
N LEU A 263 8.49 -0.55 16.19
CA LEU A 263 9.07 0.73 15.82
C LEU A 263 10.54 0.75 16.18
N THR A 264 11.35 1.29 15.28
CA THR A 264 12.78 1.48 15.51
C THR A 264 13.14 2.95 15.37
N ALA A 265 14.21 3.38 16.01
CA ALA A 265 14.70 4.73 15.81
C ALA A 265 16.20 4.78 16.10
N ARG A 266 16.88 5.77 15.53
CA ARG A 266 18.32 5.95 15.74
C ARG A 266 18.70 7.41 15.87
N HIS A 267 19.75 7.67 16.64
CA HIS A 267 20.32 9.00 16.77
C HIS A 267 21.85 8.92 16.88
N MET A 268 22.54 10.00 16.51
CA MET A 268 23.97 10.15 16.83
C MET A 268 24.17 10.12 18.35
N PRO A 269 25.22 9.47 18.89
CA PRO A 269 25.44 9.38 20.34
C PRO A 269 25.41 10.73 21.08
N GLY A 270 25.92 11.81 20.45
CA GLY A 270 25.89 13.16 21.02
C GLY A 270 24.48 13.81 21.08
N ASN A 271 23.50 13.29 20.33
CA ASN A 271 22.14 13.81 20.31
C ASN A 271 21.29 13.23 21.45
N LEU A 272 21.58 13.66 22.67
CA LEU A 272 20.87 13.20 23.87
C LEU A 272 19.38 13.57 23.85
N ALA A 273 19.00 14.65 23.16
CA ALA A 273 17.60 15.08 23.05
C ALA A 273 16.74 14.02 22.33
N SER A 274 17.21 13.49 21.20
CA SER A 274 16.52 12.40 20.50
C SER A 274 16.45 11.11 21.33
N GLY A 275 17.52 10.76 22.04
CA GLY A 275 17.50 9.62 22.97
C GLY A 275 16.43 9.76 24.06
N ARG A 276 16.24 10.97 24.61
CA ARG A 276 15.15 11.24 25.58
C ARG A 276 13.76 11.10 24.97
N VAL A 277 13.57 11.46 23.70
CA VAL A 277 12.29 11.26 22.99
C VAL A 277 11.99 9.77 22.87
N MET A 278 12.97 8.95 22.45
CA MET A 278 12.83 7.50 22.33
C MET A 278 12.51 6.84 23.67
N ALA A 279 13.22 7.22 24.74
CA ALA A 279 12.95 6.73 26.08
C ALA A 279 11.53 7.09 26.56
N LYS A 280 11.06 8.33 26.32
CA LYS A 280 9.69 8.76 26.65
C LYS A 280 8.61 8.06 25.82
N LEU A 281 8.95 7.58 24.63
CA LEU A 281 8.04 6.78 23.81
C LEU A 281 7.89 5.33 24.33
N GLY A 282 8.81 4.90 25.22
CA GLY A 282 8.89 3.55 25.76
C GLY A 282 9.87 2.64 25.00
N MET A 283 10.67 3.18 24.09
CA MET A 283 11.65 2.37 23.35
C MET A 283 12.78 1.90 24.27
N HIS A 284 13.34 0.73 23.95
CA HIS A 284 14.51 0.17 24.61
C HIS A 284 15.77 0.39 23.77
N TYR A 285 16.85 0.82 24.42
CA TYR A 285 18.16 0.93 23.80
C TYR A 285 18.71 -0.47 23.49
N ARG A 286 19.19 -0.66 22.26
CA ARG A 286 19.68 -1.95 21.72
C ARG A 286 21.17 -1.91 21.36
N GLY A 287 21.89 -0.85 21.76
CA GLY A 287 23.32 -0.71 21.55
C GLY A 287 23.69 0.26 20.42
N LEU A 288 24.99 0.34 20.15
CA LEU A 288 25.53 1.05 19.01
C LEU A 288 25.45 0.18 17.75
N ARG A 289 25.17 0.81 16.62
CA ARG A 289 25.18 0.19 15.30
C ARG A 289 26.03 1.02 14.36
N ALA A 290 26.88 0.36 13.58
CA ALA A 290 27.57 1.01 12.49
C ALA A 290 26.56 1.35 11.39
N ARG A 291 26.62 2.58 10.88
CA ARG A 291 25.86 3.01 9.72
C ARG A 291 26.79 3.19 8.53
N THR A 292 26.60 2.38 7.50
CA THR A 292 27.16 2.59 6.16
C THR A 292 26.39 3.71 5.47
N ALA A 293 26.80 4.95 5.73
CA ALA A 293 26.39 6.12 4.96
C ALA A 293 27.59 6.66 4.15
N GLN A 294 27.40 7.74 3.40
CA GLN A 294 28.50 8.44 2.72
C GLN A 294 29.65 8.82 3.69
N GLN A 295 29.33 9.00 4.97
CA GLN A 295 30.30 9.02 6.07
C GLN A 295 29.93 7.92 7.08
N PRO A 296 30.78 6.91 7.26
CA PRO A 296 30.60 5.90 8.29
C PRO A 296 30.51 6.55 9.67
N CYS A 297 29.45 6.22 10.41
CA CYS A 297 29.26 6.71 11.78
C CYS A 297 28.57 5.66 12.64
N GLU A 298 28.78 5.74 13.94
CA GLU A 298 28.03 4.95 14.91
C GLU A 298 26.75 5.69 15.30
N VAL A 299 25.66 4.94 15.41
CA VAL A 299 24.37 5.44 15.86
C VAL A 299 23.86 4.62 17.04
N SER A 300 23.23 5.30 17.99
CA SER A 300 22.47 4.66 19.05
C SER A 300 21.16 4.12 18.48
N TYR A 301 20.92 2.82 18.61
CA TYR A 301 19.76 2.13 18.06
C TYR A 301 18.75 1.80 19.16
N TRP A 302 17.47 2.06 18.89
CA TRP A 302 16.36 1.87 19.81
C TRP A 302 15.21 1.13 19.13
N ARG A 303 14.47 0.33 19.91
CA ARG A 303 13.34 -0.48 19.44
C ARG A 303 12.20 -0.51 20.46
N LEU A 304 10.97 -0.47 19.96
CA LEU A 304 9.74 -0.68 20.71
C LEU A 304 8.89 -1.70 19.95
N ASP A 305 8.63 -2.83 20.56
CA ASP A 305 7.80 -3.88 19.99
C ASP A 305 6.32 -3.56 20.15
N ARG A 306 5.50 -3.96 19.17
CA ARG A 306 4.04 -3.91 19.30
C ARG A 306 3.61 -4.92 20.35
N ALA A 307 2.84 -4.45 21.32
CA ALA A 307 2.32 -5.29 22.40
C ALA A 307 0.82 -5.07 22.54
N ILE A 308 0.10 -6.17 22.70
CA ILE A 308 -1.34 -6.18 22.99
C ILE A 308 -1.52 -6.90 24.32
N PRO A 309 -2.39 -6.41 25.23
CA PRO A 309 -2.70 -7.12 26.46
C PRO A 309 -3.30 -8.49 26.14
N LEU A 310 -2.59 -9.55 26.51
CA LEU A 310 -3.07 -10.93 26.40
C LEU A 310 -3.69 -11.36 27.75
N PRO A 311 -4.78 -12.15 27.75
CA PRO A 311 -5.33 -12.70 28.98
C PRO A 311 -4.29 -13.50 29.77
N GLU A 312 -4.30 -13.36 31.10
CA GLU A 312 -3.36 -14.04 32.00
C GLU A 312 -3.26 -15.57 31.77
N PRO A 313 -4.37 -16.31 31.54
CA PRO A 313 -4.28 -17.74 31.24
C PRO A 313 -3.48 -18.06 29.98
N VAL A 314 -3.60 -17.23 28.94
CA VAL A 314 -2.83 -17.37 27.69
C VAL A 314 -1.35 -17.13 27.97
N MET A 315 -1.03 -16.08 28.73
CA MET A 315 0.36 -15.79 29.11
C MET A 315 1.00 -16.92 29.92
N GLN A 316 0.26 -17.57 30.82
CA GLN A 316 0.75 -18.72 31.59
C GLN A 316 1.05 -19.93 30.71
N GLN A 317 0.27 -20.16 29.65
CA GLN A 317 0.55 -21.23 28.68
C GLN A 317 1.76 -20.89 27.77
N LEU A 318 1.91 -19.62 27.39
CA LEU A 318 3.00 -19.16 26.54
C LEU A 318 4.34 -19.07 27.30
N ALA A 319 4.33 -18.74 28.58
CA ALA A 319 5.52 -18.57 29.41
C ALA A 319 6.57 -19.70 29.29
N PRO A 320 6.23 -21.00 29.44
CA PRO A 320 7.21 -22.09 29.30
C PRO A 320 7.77 -22.21 27.87
N LEU A 321 6.98 -21.87 26.85
CA LEU A 321 7.41 -21.87 25.45
C LEU A 321 8.43 -20.75 25.19
N LEU A 322 8.10 -19.54 25.64
CA LEU A 322 8.95 -18.36 25.46
C LEU A 322 10.25 -18.46 26.26
N ALA A 323 10.22 -19.11 27.43
CA ALA A 323 11.40 -19.37 28.25
C ALA A 323 12.37 -20.41 27.64
N ASN A 324 11.91 -21.25 26.70
CA ASN A 324 12.73 -22.28 26.10
C ASN A 324 13.77 -21.68 25.13
N GLU A 325 15.06 -21.86 25.41
CA GLU A 325 16.17 -21.32 24.61
C GLU A 325 16.21 -21.83 23.17
N ARG A 326 15.63 -23.01 22.90
CA ARG A 326 15.52 -23.57 21.54
C ARG A 326 14.55 -22.78 20.65
N VAL A 327 13.59 -22.08 21.26
CA VAL A 327 12.69 -21.18 20.54
C VAL A 327 13.44 -19.88 20.27
N ALA A 328 13.83 -19.66 19.03
CA ALA A 328 14.51 -18.45 18.61
C ALA A 328 13.52 -17.31 18.33
N VAL A 329 12.39 -17.63 17.69
CA VAL A 329 11.35 -16.66 17.34
C VAL A 329 9.97 -17.25 17.66
N ALA A 330 9.08 -16.41 18.18
CA ALA A 330 7.68 -16.75 18.43
C ALA A 330 6.77 -15.62 17.95
N ILE A 331 5.82 -15.95 17.07
CA ILE A 331 4.87 -15.00 16.48
C ILE A 331 3.45 -15.50 16.76
N LEU A 332 2.60 -14.64 17.32
CA LEU A 332 1.21 -14.92 17.65
C LEU A 332 0.26 -14.22 16.68
N HIS A 333 -0.73 -14.95 16.18
CA HIS A 333 -1.77 -14.49 15.26
C HIS A 333 -3.16 -14.67 15.86
N GLY A 334 -4.13 -13.90 15.35
CA GLY A 334 -5.52 -13.95 15.82
C GLY A 334 -5.83 -13.16 17.09
N ALA A 335 -4.85 -12.44 17.66
CA ALA A 335 -5.01 -11.64 18.87
C ALA A 335 -5.60 -10.23 18.63
N ASP A 336 -5.77 -9.82 17.37
CA ASP A 336 -6.18 -8.48 16.99
C ASP A 336 -7.71 -8.39 16.83
N ALA A 337 -8.34 -7.52 17.62
CA ALA A 337 -9.80 -7.31 17.64
C ALA A 337 -10.40 -6.70 16.35
N GLN A 338 -9.58 -6.38 15.33
CA GLN A 338 -10.00 -5.76 14.06
C GLN A 338 -10.14 -6.75 12.91
N ALA A 339 -9.89 -8.05 13.11
CA ALA A 339 -10.32 -9.09 12.18
C ALA A 339 -11.85 -9.27 12.25
N GLY A 340 -12.56 -8.25 11.75
CA GLY A 340 -13.98 -8.36 11.44
C GLY A 340 -14.14 -9.33 10.27
N SER A 341 -14.48 -10.58 10.61
CA SER A 341 -15.16 -11.62 9.82
C SER A 341 -14.47 -12.99 9.94
N GLY A 342 -15.09 -13.88 10.73
CA GLY A 342 -15.02 -15.32 10.51
C GLY A 342 -14.00 -16.16 11.27
N HIS A 343 -12.98 -15.60 11.93
CA HIS A 343 -12.13 -16.42 12.79
C HIS A 343 -12.86 -16.79 14.07
N ASP A 344 -13.09 -18.09 14.23
CA ASP A 344 -13.56 -18.78 15.43
C ASP A 344 -12.51 -18.64 16.55
N GLY A 345 -12.28 -17.42 17.05
CA GLY A 345 -11.48 -17.07 18.23
C GLY A 345 -10.10 -17.71 18.39
N SER A 346 -9.57 -18.40 17.38
CA SER A 346 -8.45 -19.32 17.51
C SER A 346 -7.16 -18.53 17.37
N LEU A 347 -6.39 -18.56 18.45
CA LEU A 347 -5.05 -18.01 18.48
C LEU A 347 -4.13 -19.04 17.83
N GLN A 348 -3.28 -18.60 16.90
CA GLN A 348 -2.23 -19.45 16.35
C GLN A 348 -0.87 -18.90 16.79
N LEU A 349 -0.01 -19.78 17.29
CA LEU A 349 1.35 -19.49 17.70
C LEU A 349 2.34 -20.22 16.78
N THR A 350 3.10 -19.45 16.01
CA THR A 350 4.15 -19.96 15.14
C THR A 350 5.51 -19.84 15.83
N LEU A 351 6.20 -20.96 16.01
CA LEU A 351 7.51 -21.06 16.65
C LEU A 351 8.59 -21.44 15.64
N PHE A 352 9.73 -20.73 15.69
CA PHE A 352 10.92 -21.07 14.91
C PHE A 352 12.04 -21.57 15.82
N LEU A 353 12.57 -22.75 15.51
CA LEU A 353 13.46 -23.54 16.36
C LEU A 353 14.80 -23.85 15.67
N ASP A 354 15.90 -23.91 16.43
CA ASP A 354 17.25 -24.22 15.90
C ASP A 354 17.37 -25.60 15.23
N ASP A 355 16.55 -26.56 15.64
CA ASP A 355 16.53 -27.93 15.12
C ASP A 355 15.07 -28.41 14.95
N LYS A 356 14.85 -29.35 14.02
CA LYS A 356 13.52 -29.95 13.72
C LYS A 356 12.86 -30.67 14.91
N CYS A 357 13.54 -30.83 16.04
CA CYS A 357 13.08 -31.63 17.16
C CYS A 357 12.29 -30.80 18.18
N ILE A 358 10.97 -30.90 18.08
CA ILE A 358 9.98 -30.32 18.98
C ILE A 358 10.23 -30.85 20.42
N PRO A 359 10.27 -30.00 21.46
CA PRO A 359 9.93 -30.48 22.80
C PRO A 359 8.51 -31.06 22.75
N THR A 360 8.23 -32.19 23.42
CA THR A 360 6.83 -32.61 23.62
C THR A 360 6.12 -31.49 24.35
N LEU A 361 5.38 -30.64 23.62
CA LEU A 361 4.65 -29.53 24.22
C LEU A 361 3.46 -30.13 24.96
N PRO A 362 3.16 -29.67 26.19
CA PRO A 362 1.93 -30.07 26.88
C PRO A 362 0.77 -29.82 25.92
N GLY A 363 -0.03 -30.87 25.66
CA GLY A 363 -1.11 -30.83 24.70
C GLY A 363 -2.00 -29.60 24.92
N ALA A 364 -2.39 -28.96 23.81
CA ALA A 364 -3.27 -27.80 23.76
C ALA A 364 -4.34 -27.89 24.85
N ALA A 365 -4.12 -27.19 25.96
CA ALA A 365 -5.11 -27.11 27.01
C ALA A 365 -6.19 -26.17 26.48
N PRO A 366 -7.45 -26.62 26.36
CA PRO A 366 -8.51 -25.77 25.84
C PRO A 366 -8.56 -24.48 26.68
N TYR A 367 -8.39 -23.35 26.01
CA TYR A 367 -8.84 -22.07 26.55
C TYR A 367 -10.38 -22.09 26.48
N ASP A 368 -11.01 -21.27 27.29
CA ASP A 368 -12.44 -21.04 27.44
C ASP A 368 -13.18 -20.91 26.07
N GLY A 369 -13.38 -22.02 25.38
CA GLY A 369 -13.87 -22.11 23.99
C GLY A 369 -12.87 -21.88 22.84
N ALA A 370 -11.65 -21.36 23.07
CA ALA A 370 -10.67 -21.13 21.99
C ALA A 370 -9.51 -22.14 22.01
N LEU A 371 -9.12 -22.67 20.85
CA LEU A 371 -7.95 -23.55 20.72
C LEU A 371 -6.72 -22.69 20.39
N LEU A 372 -5.68 -22.73 21.23
CA LEU A 372 -4.36 -22.23 20.87
C LEU A 372 -3.69 -23.27 19.97
N ASP A 373 -3.65 -23.00 18.67
CA ASP A 373 -2.96 -23.83 17.70
C ASP A 373 -1.46 -23.49 17.67
N ILE A 374 -0.59 -24.49 17.75
CA ILE A 374 0.86 -24.27 17.80
C ILE A 374 1.51 -24.94 16.58
N VAL A 375 2.14 -24.12 15.75
CA VAL A 375 2.85 -24.58 14.56
C VAL A 375 4.35 -24.34 14.74
N CYS A 376 5.16 -25.36 14.44
CA CYS A 376 6.61 -25.33 14.63
C CYS A 376 7.35 -25.44 13.29
N HIS A 377 8.32 -24.55 13.07
CA HIS A 377 9.13 -24.47 11.86
C HIS A 377 10.63 -24.45 12.21
N PRO A 378 11.51 -24.96 11.33
CA PRO A 378 12.95 -24.79 11.50
C PRO A 378 13.35 -23.32 11.28
N LEU A 379 14.33 -22.84 12.03
CA LEU A 379 14.80 -21.45 11.99
C LEU A 379 15.30 -21.03 10.60
N SER A 380 15.83 -21.97 9.81
CA SER A 380 16.28 -21.73 8.43
C SER A 380 15.18 -21.20 7.51
N GLN A 381 13.89 -21.38 7.84
CA GLN A 381 12.78 -20.80 7.07
C GLN A 381 12.64 -19.28 7.24
N LEU A 382 13.38 -18.65 8.17
CA LEU A 382 13.45 -17.19 8.27
C LEU A 382 14.53 -16.58 7.37
N GLU A 383 15.42 -17.39 6.77
CA GLU A 383 16.50 -16.88 5.92
C GLU A 383 15.99 -16.31 4.60
N GLN A 384 14.93 -16.90 4.04
CA GLN A 384 14.27 -16.49 2.81
C GLN A 384 12.77 -16.53 3.00
N VAL A 385 12.14 -15.37 2.86
CA VAL A 385 10.70 -15.22 2.99
C VAL A 385 10.00 -15.60 1.69
N GLU A 386 9.04 -16.52 1.79
CA GLU A 386 8.22 -17.01 0.69
C GLU A 386 6.76 -16.53 0.80
N PRO A 387 6.01 -16.47 -0.31
CA PRO A 387 4.61 -16.02 -0.31
C PRO A 387 3.68 -16.83 0.61
N GLU A 388 3.97 -18.12 0.80
CA GLU A 388 3.20 -19.01 1.69
C GLU A 388 3.21 -18.52 3.15
N GLN A 389 4.23 -17.76 3.56
CA GLN A 389 4.37 -17.19 4.89
C GLN A 389 3.61 -15.87 5.08
N LEU A 390 2.88 -15.37 4.06
CA LEU A 390 2.10 -14.13 4.17
C LEU A 390 1.00 -14.18 5.24
N HIS A 391 0.59 -15.37 5.68
CA HIS A 391 -0.30 -15.55 6.84
C HIS A 391 0.32 -15.02 8.15
N LEU A 392 1.66 -14.89 8.22
CA LEU A 392 2.33 -14.39 9.41
C LEU A 392 2.26 -12.85 9.56
N LEU A 393 1.79 -12.13 8.54
CA LEU A 393 1.70 -10.68 8.55
C LEU A 393 0.74 -10.18 9.63
N GLY A 394 1.07 -9.03 10.22
CA GLY A 394 0.28 -8.48 11.33
C GLY A 394 0.32 -9.34 12.60
N GLY A 395 1.23 -10.31 12.71
CA GLY A 395 1.46 -11.08 13.93
C GLY A 395 2.12 -10.26 15.04
N LEU A 396 1.90 -10.68 16.29
CA LEU A 396 2.57 -10.15 17.48
C LEU A 396 3.86 -10.92 17.72
N LEU A 397 4.98 -10.21 17.75
CA LEU A 397 6.29 -10.78 17.97
C LEU A 397 6.55 -10.92 19.48
N LEU A 398 6.43 -12.14 20.00
CA LEU A 398 6.53 -12.43 21.44
C LEU A 398 7.95 -12.75 21.89
N LYS A 399 8.76 -13.31 20.98
CA LYS A 399 10.18 -13.61 21.19
C LYS A 399 10.93 -13.41 19.88
N ASP A 400 12.11 -12.81 19.97
CA ASP A 400 12.90 -12.48 18.80
C ASP A 400 14.39 -12.51 19.13
N ARG A 401 15.08 -13.57 18.70
CA ARG A 401 16.52 -13.71 18.85
C ARG A 401 17.22 -13.07 17.65
N ASP A 402 18.09 -12.10 17.94
CA ASP A 402 18.90 -11.39 16.95
C ASP A 402 18.09 -10.73 15.83
N GLU A 403 16.87 -10.27 16.16
CA GLU A 403 15.99 -9.52 15.25
C GLU A 403 15.51 -10.31 14.01
N GLN A 404 15.65 -11.65 14.01
CA GLN A 404 15.28 -12.52 12.89
C GLN A 404 13.78 -12.51 12.61
N GLY A 405 12.94 -12.52 13.66
CA GLY A 405 11.49 -12.46 13.52
C GLY A 405 11.03 -11.10 13.00
N LEU A 406 11.65 -10.02 13.49
CA LEU A 406 11.39 -8.67 12.98
C LEU A 406 11.78 -8.56 11.50
N ALA A 407 12.97 -9.05 11.13
CA ALA A 407 13.44 -9.04 9.74
C ALA A 407 12.48 -9.79 8.82
N CYS A 408 12.01 -10.97 9.22
CA CYS A 408 11.02 -11.76 8.49
C CYS A 408 9.71 -10.98 8.28
N LEU A 409 9.11 -10.42 9.33
CA LEU A 409 7.84 -9.68 9.23
C LEU A 409 7.97 -8.42 8.35
N LEU A 410 9.11 -7.73 8.40
CA LEU A 410 9.37 -6.59 7.53
C LEU A 410 9.58 -7.02 6.06
N GLN A 411 10.27 -8.14 5.82
CA GLN A 411 10.40 -8.72 4.49
C GLN A 411 9.05 -9.14 3.92
N LEU A 412 8.19 -9.78 4.72
CA LEU A 412 6.80 -10.11 4.34
C LEU A 412 6.01 -8.85 3.99
N THR A 413 6.17 -7.77 4.76
CA THR A 413 5.49 -6.49 4.47
C THR A 413 5.99 -5.92 3.14
N SER A 414 7.29 -6.07 2.84
CA SER A 414 7.86 -5.73 1.54
C SER A 414 7.32 -6.60 0.41
N LEU A 415 7.24 -7.92 0.61
CA LEU A 415 6.71 -8.87 -0.36
C LEU A 415 5.25 -8.57 -0.70
N LEU A 416 4.42 -8.27 0.31
CA LEU A 416 3.03 -7.86 0.12
C LEU A 416 2.93 -6.59 -0.75
N ARG A 417 3.78 -5.59 -0.48
CA ARG A 417 3.85 -4.34 -1.27
C ARG A 417 4.42 -4.55 -2.66
N GLN A 418 5.34 -5.49 -2.88
CA GLN A 418 5.86 -5.80 -4.21
C GLN A 418 4.79 -6.49 -5.05
N GLY A 419 4.12 -7.50 -4.50
CA GLY A 419 3.05 -8.25 -5.14
C GLY A 419 3.54 -9.45 -5.92
N PRO A 420 2.60 -10.27 -6.42
CA PRO A 420 2.93 -11.33 -7.35
C PRO A 420 3.37 -10.73 -8.69
N VAL A 421 4.01 -11.56 -9.49
CA VAL A 421 4.22 -11.27 -10.91
C VAL A 421 2.85 -11.06 -11.56
N LEU A 422 2.70 -9.94 -12.26
CA LEU A 422 1.45 -9.63 -12.96
C LEU A 422 1.23 -10.62 -14.11
N LEU A 423 -0.03 -10.96 -14.34
CA LEU A 423 -0.42 -11.78 -15.49
C LEU A 423 -0.09 -11.04 -16.78
N THR A 424 0.50 -11.75 -17.74
CA THR A 424 0.54 -11.27 -19.13
C THR A 424 -0.87 -11.23 -19.69
N ARG A 425 -1.10 -10.44 -20.75
CA ARG A 425 -2.40 -10.38 -21.44
C ARG A 425 -2.90 -11.77 -21.86
N THR A 426 -2.00 -12.66 -22.31
CA THR A 426 -2.37 -14.04 -22.66
C THR A 426 -2.80 -14.86 -21.45
N GLN A 427 -2.06 -14.79 -20.34
CA GLN A 427 -2.42 -15.51 -19.11
C GLN A 427 -3.74 -14.99 -18.53
N ARG A 428 -3.94 -13.68 -18.56
CA ARG A 428 -5.21 -13.06 -18.18
C ARG A 428 -6.36 -13.58 -19.04
N GLN A 429 -6.20 -13.59 -20.36
CA GLN A 429 -7.22 -14.14 -21.26
C GLN A 429 -7.54 -15.61 -20.93
N GLN A 430 -6.54 -16.43 -20.61
CA GLN A 430 -6.76 -17.82 -20.20
C GLN A 430 -7.60 -17.95 -18.92
N ARG A 431 -7.42 -17.07 -17.92
CA ARG A 431 -8.26 -17.05 -16.71
C ARG A 431 -9.70 -16.68 -17.03
N LEU A 432 -9.89 -15.71 -17.91
CA LEU A 432 -11.22 -15.25 -18.31
C LEU A 432 -11.96 -16.28 -19.17
N ASP A 433 -11.25 -16.95 -20.08
CA ASP A 433 -11.76 -18.07 -20.87
C ASP A 433 -12.17 -19.25 -19.97
N TRP A 434 -11.42 -19.48 -18.88
CA TRP A 434 -11.79 -20.48 -17.88
C TRP A 434 -13.09 -20.11 -17.17
N ILE A 435 -13.25 -18.85 -16.75
CA ILE A 435 -14.51 -18.36 -16.13
C ILE A 435 -15.67 -18.58 -17.11
N ASP A 436 -15.51 -18.17 -18.36
CA ASP A 436 -16.55 -18.30 -19.39
C ASP A 436 -16.91 -19.77 -19.69
N LYS A 437 -15.90 -20.66 -19.72
CA LYS A 437 -16.10 -22.11 -19.82
C LYS A 437 -16.88 -22.66 -18.62
N MET A 438 -16.58 -22.18 -17.41
CA MET A 438 -17.28 -22.57 -16.18
C MET A 438 -18.72 -22.09 -16.19
N VAL A 439 -18.96 -20.83 -16.55
CA VAL A 439 -20.30 -20.23 -16.71
C VAL A 439 -21.15 -21.06 -17.69
N ARG A 440 -20.61 -21.47 -18.85
CA ARG A 440 -21.34 -22.35 -19.79
C ARG A 440 -21.72 -23.71 -19.18
N ARG A 441 -20.88 -24.27 -18.31
CA ARG A 441 -21.11 -25.58 -17.67
C ARG A 441 -22.14 -25.54 -16.55
N THR A 442 -22.44 -24.37 -16.00
CA THR A 442 -23.51 -24.21 -15.00
C THR A 442 -24.91 -24.51 -15.57
N GLY A 443 -25.07 -24.46 -16.90
CA GLY A 443 -26.36 -24.66 -17.56
C GLY A 443 -27.31 -23.46 -17.44
N LEU A 444 -26.78 -22.27 -17.13
CA LEU A 444 -27.54 -21.01 -17.21
C LEU A 444 -28.15 -20.86 -18.62
N PRO A 445 -29.47 -20.70 -18.75
CA PRO A 445 -30.04 -20.32 -20.04
C PRO A 445 -29.55 -18.92 -20.40
N ALA A 446 -29.07 -18.74 -21.62
CA ALA A 446 -28.96 -17.42 -22.22
C ALA A 446 -30.39 -16.85 -22.33
N ALA A 447 -30.80 -16.06 -21.32
CA ALA A 447 -32.11 -15.42 -21.20
C ALA A 447 -33.36 -16.35 -21.30
N GLY A 448 -33.97 -16.68 -20.15
CA GLY A 448 -35.43 -16.88 -20.11
C GLY A 448 -36.05 -18.28 -19.90
N GLY A 449 -35.32 -19.30 -19.45
CA GLY A 449 -35.91 -20.63 -19.14
C GLY A 449 -36.06 -20.96 -17.65
N ARG A 450 -37.22 -21.51 -17.23
CA ARG A 450 -37.41 -22.32 -15.99
C ARG A 450 -37.31 -23.81 -16.37
N ASP A 451 -36.88 -24.78 -15.56
CA ASP A 451 -36.33 -24.84 -14.22
C ASP A 451 -35.57 -26.18 -14.10
N GLY A 452 -34.49 -26.21 -13.32
CA GLY A 452 -33.75 -27.45 -12.98
C GLY A 452 -32.28 -27.41 -13.38
N ALA A 453 -31.46 -26.62 -12.68
CA ALA A 453 -30.01 -26.76 -12.77
C ALA A 453 -29.65 -28.22 -12.41
N SER A 454 -29.07 -28.94 -13.36
CA SER A 454 -28.58 -30.30 -13.14
C SER A 454 -27.63 -30.32 -11.95
N VAL A 455 -27.51 -31.45 -11.25
CA VAL A 455 -26.54 -31.59 -10.14
C VAL A 455 -25.14 -31.17 -10.60
N ALA A 456 -24.77 -31.52 -11.84
CA ALA A 456 -23.55 -31.05 -12.48
C ALA A 456 -23.52 -29.52 -12.64
N GLY A 457 -24.59 -28.87 -13.10
CA GLY A 457 -24.66 -27.41 -13.22
C GLY A 457 -24.48 -26.70 -11.89
N ARG A 458 -25.15 -27.17 -10.83
CA ARG A 458 -24.99 -26.65 -9.46
C ARG A 458 -23.58 -26.82 -8.91
N TYR A 459 -22.96 -27.97 -9.17
CA TYR A 459 -21.56 -28.21 -8.80
C TYR A 459 -20.62 -27.19 -9.46
N HIS A 460 -20.77 -26.94 -10.76
CA HIS A 460 -19.94 -25.95 -11.47
C HIS A 460 -20.19 -24.52 -10.98
N GLN A 461 -21.41 -24.19 -10.57
CA GLN A 461 -21.73 -22.89 -9.96
C GLN A 461 -21.03 -22.71 -8.61
N LEU A 462 -21.10 -23.72 -7.73
CA LEU A 462 -20.38 -23.71 -6.45
C LEU A 462 -18.88 -23.61 -6.68
N TRP A 463 -18.35 -24.41 -7.60
CA TRP A 463 -16.92 -24.41 -7.91
C TRP A 463 -16.45 -23.02 -8.38
N LEU A 464 -17.18 -22.39 -9.30
CA LEU A 464 -16.86 -21.03 -9.73
C LEU A 464 -16.88 -20.05 -8.55
N LEU A 465 -17.90 -20.08 -7.70
CA LEU A 465 -18.02 -19.17 -6.55
C LEU A 465 -16.93 -19.38 -5.49
N VAL A 466 -16.42 -20.61 -5.33
CA VAL A 466 -15.29 -20.91 -4.43
C VAL A 466 -13.98 -20.38 -4.98
N GLU A 467 -13.77 -20.44 -6.30
CA GLU A 467 -12.52 -20.00 -6.96
C GLU A 467 -12.46 -18.48 -7.17
N LEU A 468 -13.63 -17.82 -7.22
CA LEU A 468 -13.73 -16.40 -7.56
C LEU A 468 -12.89 -15.46 -6.66
N PRO A 469 -12.84 -15.61 -5.32
CA PRO A 469 -12.01 -14.75 -4.48
C PRO A 469 -10.52 -14.75 -4.87
N GLU A 470 -9.94 -15.93 -5.13
CA GLU A 470 -8.55 -16.06 -5.59
C GLU A 470 -8.36 -15.43 -6.97
N LEU A 471 -9.26 -15.73 -7.91
CA LEU A 471 -9.22 -15.15 -9.25
C LEU A 471 -9.32 -13.62 -9.23
N ILE A 472 -10.13 -13.04 -8.34
CA ILE A 472 -10.25 -11.58 -8.20
C ILE A 472 -8.92 -10.97 -7.73
N ASP A 473 -8.23 -11.61 -6.79
CA ASP A 473 -6.92 -11.15 -6.33
C ASP A 473 -5.84 -11.32 -7.41
N GLU A 474 -5.81 -12.45 -8.10
CA GLU A 474 -4.89 -12.71 -9.22
C GLU A 474 -5.08 -11.68 -10.35
N LEU A 475 -6.32 -11.45 -10.78
CA LEU A 475 -6.68 -10.48 -11.82
C LEU A 475 -6.42 -9.03 -11.39
N ALA A 476 -6.34 -8.76 -10.09
CA ALA A 476 -5.98 -7.46 -9.54
C ALA A 476 -4.47 -7.32 -9.26
N GLY A 477 -3.67 -8.36 -9.55
CA GLY A 477 -2.23 -8.34 -9.31
C GLY A 477 -1.87 -8.36 -7.83
N ARG A 478 -2.59 -9.13 -7.01
CA ARG A 478 -2.39 -9.22 -5.57
C ARG A 478 -2.15 -10.66 -5.13
N TRP A 479 -1.46 -10.79 -4.00
CA TRP A 479 -1.32 -12.07 -3.32
C TRP A 479 -2.66 -12.49 -2.75
N HIS A 480 -3.07 -13.72 -3.05
CA HIS A 480 -4.19 -14.35 -2.37
C HIS A 480 -3.72 -14.86 -1.00
N GLN A 481 -4.39 -14.43 0.07
CA GLN A 481 -4.03 -14.77 1.46
C GLN A 481 -5.10 -15.64 2.12
N GLY A 482 -5.92 -16.32 1.33
CA GLY A 482 -7.08 -17.08 1.79
C GLY A 482 -8.42 -16.35 1.55
N PRO A 483 -9.54 -17.10 1.57
CA PRO A 483 -10.84 -16.58 1.22
C PRO A 483 -11.36 -15.53 2.20
N GLU A 484 -11.07 -15.65 3.51
CA GLU A 484 -11.55 -14.71 4.54
C GLU A 484 -11.00 -13.30 4.31
N LEU A 485 -9.68 -13.18 4.14
CA LEU A 485 -9.02 -11.91 3.86
C LEU A 485 -9.39 -11.36 2.48
N ALA A 486 -9.54 -12.22 1.48
CA ALA A 486 -9.97 -11.82 0.15
C ALA A 486 -11.39 -11.22 0.17
N LEU A 487 -12.32 -11.83 0.91
CA LEU A 487 -13.70 -11.37 1.04
C LEU A 487 -13.82 -10.11 1.90
N ALA A 488 -13.13 -10.02 3.03
CA ALA A 488 -13.10 -8.81 3.86
C ALA A 488 -12.55 -7.60 3.08
N ARG A 489 -11.53 -7.84 2.24
CA ARG A 489 -11.00 -6.82 1.34
C ARG A 489 -11.99 -6.46 0.24
N LEU A 490 -12.68 -7.45 -0.34
CA LEU A 490 -13.69 -7.20 -1.36
C LEU A 490 -14.83 -6.34 -0.81
N GLU A 491 -15.26 -6.57 0.42
CA GLU A 491 -16.27 -5.73 1.11
C GLU A 491 -15.81 -4.27 1.24
N GLN A 492 -14.53 -4.05 1.55
CA GLN A 492 -13.96 -2.70 1.68
C GLN A 492 -13.75 -1.99 0.34
N ASP A 493 -13.25 -2.72 -0.67
CA ASP A 493 -12.87 -2.16 -1.97
C ASP A 493 -14.05 -2.04 -2.94
N ASP A 494 -15.07 -2.90 -2.81
CA ASP A 494 -16.16 -3.08 -3.77
C ASP A 494 -17.40 -3.71 -3.11
N ALA A 495 -18.04 -2.92 -2.25
CA ALA A 495 -19.21 -3.35 -1.49
C ALA A 495 -20.36 -3.89 -2.38
N GLU A 496 -20.49 -3.40 -3.61
CA GLU A 496 -21.51 -3.87 -4.57
C GLU A 496 -21.18 -5.28 -5.07
N LEU A 497 -19.94 -5.52 -5.51
CA LEU A 497 -19.51 -6.86 -5.92
C LEU A 497 -19.52 -7.85 -4.75
N PHE A 498 -19.15 -7.41 -3.54
CA PHE A 498 -19.25 -8.22 -2.33
C PHE A 498 -20.70 -8.64 -2.03
N ALA A 499 -21.64 -7.69 -2.07
CA ALA A 499 -23.06 -7.97 -1.83
C ALA A 499 -23.62 -8.96 -2.87
N ALA A 500 -23.29 -8.75 -4.16
CA ALA A 500 -23.68 -9.67 -5.22
C ALA A 500 -23.08 -11.07 -5.04
N TYR A 501 -21.81 -11.17 -4.62
CA TYR A 501 -21.18 -12.44 -4.30
C TYR A 501 -21.89 -13.15 -3.14
N GLY A 502 -22.21 -12.44 -2.07
CA GLY A 502 -22.96 -12.94 -0.92
C GLY A 502 -24.35 -13.46 -1.30
N GLU A 503 -25.06 -12.76 -2.18
CA GLU A 503 -26.33 -13.25 -2.74
C GLU A 503 -26.12 -14.51 -3.58
N ALA A 504 -25.10 -14.53 -4.46
CA ALA A 504 -24.86 -15.66 -5.36
C ALA A 504 -24.49 -16.95 -4.63
N ILE A 505 -23.65 -16.88 -3.60
CA ILE A 505 -23.25 -18.06 -2.80
C ILE A 505 -24.36 -18.58 -1.90
N THR A 506 -25.29 -17.71 -1.48
CA THR A 506 -26.42 -18.09 -0.62
C THR A 506 -27.60 -18.60 -1.44
N ALA A 507 -28.06 -17.82 -2.41
CA ALA A 507 -29.27 -18.09 -3.17
C ALA A 507 -29.02 -19.11 -4.29
N MET A 508 -27.78 -19.17 -4.82
CA MET A 508 -27.38 -20.09 -5.87
C MET A 508 -28.30 -20.02 -7.11
N THR A 509 -28.81 -18.82 -7.41
CA THR A 509 -29.72 -18.59 -8.54
C THR A 509 -28.99 -18.12 -9.79
N PRO A 510 -29.55 -18.37 -10.99
CA PRO A 510 -29.05 -17.82 -12.23
C PRO A 510 -28.87 -16.30 -12.24
N VAL A 511 -29.85 -15.59 -11.68
CA VAL A 511 -29.88 -14.13 -11.66
C VAL A 511 -28.75 -13.58 -10.79
N ALA A 512 -28.55 -14.16 -9.60
CA ALA A 512 -27.50 -13.75 -8.69
C ALA A 512 -26.10 -13.97 -9.29
N LEU A 513 -25.86 -15.13 -9.93
CA LEU A 513 -24.60 -15.38 -10.61
C LEU A 513 -24.36 -14.41 -11.78
N GLN A 514 -25.40 -14.10 -12.57
CA GLN A 514 -25.28 -13.12 -13.65
C GLN A 514 -24.96 -11.70 -13.13
N GLY A 515 -25.46 -11.35 -11.94
CA GLY A 515 -25.13 -10.10 -11.24
C GLY A 515 -23.65 -10.00 -10.91
N VAL A 516 -23.07 -11.04 -10.28
CA VAL A 516 -21.64 -11.11 -9.97
C VAL A 516 -20.79 -10.98 -11.23
N LEU A 517 -21.12 -11.73 -12.28
CA LEU A 517 -20.38 -11.72 -13.53
C LEU A 517 -20.40 -10.33 -14.21
N ARG A 518 -21.53 -9.61 -14.15
CA ARG A 518 -21.64 -8.24 -14.68
C ARG A 518 -20.74 -7.27 -13.92
N LEU A 519 -20.74 -7.35 -12.60
CA LEU A 519 -19.91 -6.47 -11.75
C LEU A 519 -18.43 -6.79 -11.89
N LEU A 520 -18.05 -8.06 -12.01
CA LEU A 520 -16.68 -8.46 -12.37
C LEU A 520 -16.25 -7.84 -13.70
N ALA A 521 -17.17 -7.74 -14.66
CA ALA A 521 -16.88 -7.11 -15.94
C ALA A 521 -16.70 -5.60 -15.89
N ALA A 522 -17.50 -4.91 -15.10
CA ALA A 522 -17.27 -3.50 -14.83
C ALA A 522 -15.92 -3.29 -14.13
N ARG A 523 -15.57 -4.17 -13.17
CA ARG A 523 -14.32 -4.10 -12.42
C ARG A 523 -13.10 -4.36 -13.29
N PHE A 524 -13.18 -5.21 -14.31
CA PHE A 524 -12.07 -5.60 -15.18
C PHE A 524 -12.41 -5.34 -16.67
N PRO A 525 -12.40 -4.06 -17.11
CA PRO A 525 -13.06 -3.60 -18.34
C PRO A 525 -12.29 -3.86 -19.65
N GLU A 526 -11.07 -4.42 -19.63
CA GLU A 526 -10.40 -4.84 -20.87
C GLU A 526 -11.34 -5.74 -21.70
N PRO A 527 -11.28 -5.73 -23.05
CA PRO A 527 -12.28 -6.38 -23.91
C PRO A 527 -12.12 -7.90 -23.83
N THR A 528 -12.59 -8.49 -22.74
CA THR A 528 -12.09 -9.79 -22.26
C THR A 528 -13.13 -10.60 -21.48
N LEU A 529 -14.38 -10.14 -21.37
CA LEU A 529 -15.47 -10.89 -20.74
C LEU A 529 -16.59 -11.19 -21.76
N PRO A 530 -16.37 -12.17 -22.66
CA PRO A 530 -17.25 -12.46 -23.79
C PRO A 530 -18.66 -12.96 -23.41
N PHE A 531 -18.94 -13.25 -22.13
CA PHE A 531 -20.26 -13.70 -21.69
C PHE A 531 -21.33 -12.58 -21.71
N LEU A 532 -20.94 -11.29 -21.81
CA LEU A 532 -21.88 -10.18 -21.99
C LEU A 532 -22.22 -9.91 -23.46
N ASP A 533 -21.36 -10.31 -24.41
CA ASP A 533 -21.47 -9.94 -25.83
C ASP A 533 -22.66 -10.60 -26.56
N LYS A 534 -23.27 -11.65 -26.00
CA LYS A 534 -24.45 -12.28 -26.61
C LYS A 534 -25.79 -11.61 -26.25
N GLY A 535 -25.81 -10.72 -25.25
CA GLY A 535 -27.03 -9.97 -24.88
C GLY A 535 -27.16 -8.63 -25.60
N ALA A 536 -26.04 -7.96 -25.89
CA ALA A 536 -26.05 -6.59 -26.43
C ALA A 536 -26.18 -6.51 -27.97
N GLN A 537 -25.95 -7.59 -28.70
CA GLN A 537 -26.15 -7.62 -30.16
C GLN A 537 -27.62 -7.77 -30.60
N ALA A 538 -28.54 -8.07 -29.68
CA ALA A 538 -29.97 -8.21 -30.03
C ALA A 538 -30.70 -6.85 -30.15
N ASP A 539 -30.24 -5.81 -29.45
CA ASP A 539 -30.94 -4.51 -29.37
C ASP A 539 -30.38 -3.42 -30.30
N ARG A 540 -29.37 -3.73 -31.12
CA ARG A 540 -28.95 -2.84 -32.22
C ARG A 540 -29.63 -3.28 -33.52
N HIS A 541 -30.96 -3.18 -33.55
CA HIS A 541 -31.65 -3.12 -34.83
C HIS A 541 -31.30 -1.80 -35.52
N PHE A 542 -30.77 -1.94 -36.73
CA PHE A 542 -30.52 -0.90 -37.72
C PHE A 542 -31.66 0.11 -37.78
N VAL A 543 -31.30 1.39 -37.72
CA VAL A 543 -32.05 2.44 -38.44
C VAL A 543 -31.05 3.02 -39.45
N GLU A 544 -31.42 2.91 -40.72
CA GLU A 544 -30.70 3.43 -41.89
C GLU A 544 -30.37 4.93 -41.80
#